data_AF-A0A7K1BME2-F1
#
_entry.id   AF-A0A7K1BME2-F1
#
_cell.length_a   1.000
_cell.length_b   1.000
_cell.length_c   1.000
_cell.angle_alpha   90.00
_cell.angle_beta   90.00
_cell.angle_gamma   90.00
#
_symmetry.space_group_name_H-M   'P 1'
#
loop_
_entity.id
_entity.type
_entity.pdbx_description
1 polymer ?
#
loop_
_entity_poly.entity_id
_entity_poly.type
_entity_poly.pdbx_seq_one_letter_code
_entity_poly.pdbx_strand_id
1 'polypeptide(L)'
;LFGRDTDGRNLLISLMLAFIPAVIIGVAIEKPIKSNLLNVGPVIGAWVVGGLLLLYLAPKIKADRPGLSITHIRPKQALIIGCAQVLAMWPGTSRSLVTILAALAIGMTLAAAVEFSFLLGLMTLGAATLYETATNGSTVIDAYGWLNPLVGLIFAFIFAALAVKWMVTWLQTRSLAIFGWERLAVASVSIGLLIAGTI
;
A
#
# COMPACT_ATOMS: atom_id res chain seq x y z
N LEU A 1 1.59 0.74 -26.95
CA LEU A 1 0.15 0.98 -26.66
C LEU A 1 -0.77 -0.11 -27.22
N PHE A 2 -0.57 -0.63 -28.45
CA PHE A 2 -1.30 -1.81 -28.95
C PHE A 2 -0.56 -3.14 -28.71
N GLY A 3 -0.57 -3.65 -27.48
CA GLY A 3 -0.40 -5.10 -27.14
C GLY A 3 0.83 -5.89 -27.64
N ARG A 4 1.80 -5.27 -28.31
CA ARG A 4 2.97 -5.93 -28.93
C ARG A 4 4.22 -5.94 -28.05
N ASP A 5 4.13 -5.38 -26.84
CA ASP A 5 5.23 -5.39 -25.88
C ASP A 5 5.10 -6.60 -24.94
N THR A 6 6.00 -7.57 -25.13
CA THR A 6 6.06 -8.80 -24.32
C THR A 6 6.33 -8.47 -22.85
N ASP A 7 7.12 -7.43 -22.57
CA ASP A 7 7.49 -7.05 -21.22
C ASP A 7 6.32 -6.42 -20.48
N GLY A 8 5.62 -5.47 -21.12
CA GLY A 8 4.38 -4.90 -20.59
C GLY A 8 3.29 -5.96 -20.34
N ARG A 9 3.17 -6.96 -21.21
CA ARG A 9 2.22 -8.07 -21.00
C ARG A 9 2.62 -8.93 -19.80
N ASN A 10 3.89 -9.28 -19.66
CA ASN A 10 4.38 -10.06 -18.52
C ASN A 10 4.20 -9.31 -17.20
N LEU A 11 4.43 -8.00 -17.20
CA LEU A 11 4.16 -7.14 -16.05
C LEU A 11 2.68 -7.14 -15.70
N LEU A 12 1.78 -6.95 -16.68
CA LEU A 12 0.33 -6.99 -16.44
C LEU A 12 -0.12 -8.32 -15.84
N ILE A 13 0.34 -9.45 -16.40
CA ILE A 13 0.03 -10.79 -15.88
C ILE A 13 0.52 -10.91 -14.43
N SER A 14 1.74 -10.44 -14.15
CA SER A 14 2.31 -10.49 -12.80
C SER A 14 1.51 -9.64 -11.81
N LEU A 15 1.07 -8.45 -12.21
CA LEU A 15 0.22 -7.60 -11.38
C LEU A 15 -1.14 -8.26 -11.10
N MET A 16 -1.76 -8.88 -12.11
CA MET A 16 -3.01 -9.65 -11.94
C MET A 16 -2.81 -10.79 -10.95
N LEU A 17 -1.71 -11.55 -11.06
CA LEU A 17 -1.40 -12.64 -10.14
C LEU A 17 -1.16 -12.16 -8.70
N ALA A 18 -0.47 -11.02 -8.52
CA ALA A 18 -0.26 -10.42 -7.21
C ALA A 18 -1.56 -9.82 -6.62
N PHE A 19 -2.53 -9.46 -7.47
CA PHE A 19 -3.81 -8.91 -7.03
C PHE A 19 -4.76 -9.98 -6.50
N ILE A 20 -4.76 -11.18 -7.10
CA ILE A 20 -5.71 -12.27 -6.79
C ILE A 20 -5.79 -12.61 -5.28
N PRO A 21 -4.68 -12.88 -4.55
CA PRO A 21 -4.78 -13.25 -3.14
C PRO A 21 -5.44 -12.16 -2.28
N ALA A 22 -5.14 -10.89 -2.59
CA ALA A 22 -5.70 -9.76 -1.87
C ALA A 22 -7.20 -9.60 -2.11
N VAL A 23 -7.70 -9.86 -3.33
CA VAL A 23 -9.15 -9.84 -3.59
C VAL A 23 -9.85 -10.97 -2.86
N ILE A 24 -9.36 -12.21 -3.04
CA ILE A 24 -10.01 -13.40 -2.49
C ILE A 24 -10.11 -13.27 -0.98
N ILE A 25 -8.99 -12.97 -0.32
CA ILE A 25 -8.99 -12.88 1.14
C ILE A 25 -9.70 -11.60 1.58
N GLY A 26 -9.49 -10.46 0.92
CA GLY A 26 -10.09 -9.18 1.31
C GLY A 26 -11.61 -9.24 1.34
N VAL A 27 -12.22 -9.88 0.35
CA VAL A 27 -13.68 -10.11 0.32
C VAL A 27 -14.08 -11.14 1.38
N ALA A 28 -13.32 -12.22 1.56
CA ALA A 28 -13.65 -13.27 2.52
C ALA A 28 -13.64 -12.81 3.99
N ILE A 29 -12.73 -11.89 4.35
CA ILE A 29 -12.57 -11.39 5.73
C ILE A 29 -13.00 -9.93 5.93
N GLU A 30 -13.73 -9.34 4.97
CA GLU A 30 -14.18 -7.93 5.02
C GLU A 30 -14.92 -7.60 6.33
N LYS A 31 -15.90 -8.43 6.70
CA LYS A 31 -16.73 -8.22 7.90
C LYS A 31 -15.90 -8.25 9.20
N PRO A 32 -15.09 -9.30 9.48
CA PRO A 32 -14.20 -9.32 10.63
C PRO A 32 -13.23 -8.13 10.72
N ILE A 33 -12.70 -7.66 9.58
CA ILE A 33 -11.81 -6.50 9.54
C ILE A 33 -12.58 -5.25 10.00
N LYS A 34 -13.74 -4.98 9.38
CA LYS A 34 -14.54 -3.80 9.68
C LYS A 34 -14.99 -3.76 11.16
N SER A 35 -15.31 -4.92 11.76
CA SER A 35 -15.81 -4.98 13.14
C SER A 35 -14.71 -4.94 14.22
N ASN A 36 -13.54 -5.52 13.97
CA ASN A 36 -12.53 -5.72 15.02
C ASN A 36 -11.27 -4.87 14.85
N LEU A 37 -10.84 -4.65 13.60
CA LEU A 37 -9.51 -4.11 13.31
C LEU A 37 -9.51 -2.63 12.94
N LEU A 38 -10.67 -2.02 12.69
CA LEU A 38 -10.79 -0.57 12.49
C LEU A 38 -10.79 0.24 13.80
N ASN A 39 -10.77 -0.43 14.94
CA ASN A 39 -10.65 0.22 16.25
C ASN A 39 -9.28 0.91 16.39
N VAL A 40 -9.24 1.98 17.18
CA VAL A 40 -8.04 2.81 17.39
C VAL A 40 -6.84 1.98 17.88
N GLY A 41 -7.05 1.08 18.85
CA GLY A 41 -6.00 0.23 19.42
C GLY A 41 -5.26 -0.63 18.38
N PRO A 42 -5.96 -1.50 17.62
CA PRO A 42 -5.36 -2.28 16.54
C PRO A 42 -4.61 -1.44 15.50
N VAL A 43 -5.14 -0.27 15.13
CA VAL A 43 -4.51 0.64 14.16
C VAL A 43 -3.19 1.19 14.68
N ILE A 44 -3.17 1.64 15.94
CA ILE A 44 -1.94 2.09 16.62
C ILE A 44 -0.92 0.94 16.68
N GLY A 45 -1.36 -0.28 17.02
CA GLY A 45 -0.49 -1.46 17.04
C GLY A 45 0.18 -1.72 15.70
N ALA A 46 -0.57 -1.62 14.60
CA ALA A 46 -0.03 -1.76 13.25
C ALA A 46 1.02 -0.67 12.92
N TRP A 47 0.80 0.57 13.34
CA TRP A 47 1.78 1.65 13.14
C TRP A 47 3.07 1.41 13.92
N VAL A 48 2.97 0.97 15.18
CA VAL A 48 4.15 0.63 15.98
C VAL A 48 4.94 -0.51 15.35
N VAL A 49 4.27 -1.63 15.03
CA VAL A 49 4.91 -2.80 14.43
C VAL A 49 5.53 -2.45 13.08
N GLY A 50 4.79 -1.77 12.21
CA GLY A 50 5.28 -1.35 10.90
C GLY A 50 6.44 -0.35 10.98
N GLY A 51 6.39 0.57 11.95
CA GLY A 51 7.43 1.56 12.20
C GLY A 51 8.73 0.91 12.67
N LEU A 52 8.67 0.04 13.68
CA LEU A 52 9.81 -0.72 14.18
C LEU A 52 10.42 -1.62 13.10
N LEU A 53 9.58 -2.32 12.34
CA LEU A 53 10.04 -3.18 11.24
C LEU A 53 10.79 -2.36 10.18
N LEU A 54 10.28 -1.19 9.80
CA LEU A 54 10.96 -0.31 8.86
C LEU A 54 12.29 0.17 9.41
N LEU A 55 12.35 0.63 10.67
CA LEU A 55 13.61 1.09 11.26
C LEU A 55 14.65 -0.02 11.35
N TYR A 56 14.23 -1.25 11.62
CA TYR A 56 15.11 -2.42 11.66
C TYR A 56 15.65 -2.80 10.28
N LEU A 57 14.82 -2.70 9.24
CA LEU A 57 15.20 -3.10 7.87
C LEU A 57 15.85 -1.97 7.07
N ALA A 58 15.57 -0.72 7.38
CA ALA A 58 16.02 0.44 6.62
C ALA A 58 17.56 0.51 6.45
N PRO A 59 18.41 0.20 7.46
CA PRO A 59 19.86 0.13 7.27
C PRO A 59 20.32 -0.97 6.32
N LYS A 60 19.50 -2.01 6.12
CA LYS A 60 19.79 -3.18 5.27
C LYS A 60 19.35 -2.97 3.81
N ILE A 61 18.52 -1.96 3.55
CA ILE A 61 17.99 -1.66 2.22
C ILE A 61 18.83 -0.55 1.60
N LYS A 62 19.64 -0.91 0.60
CA LYS A 62 20.42 0.04 -0.18
C LYS A 62 19.69 0.41 -1.48
N ALA A 63 19.81 1.66 -1.90
CA ALA A 63 19.18 2.16 -3.11
C ALA A 63 19.77 1.56 -4.40
N ASP A 64 21.09 1.37 -4.41
CA ASP A 64 21.88 0.84 -5.52
C ASP A 64 21.99 -0.69 -5.55
N ARG A 65 21.20 -1.40 -4.72
CA ARG A 65 21.25 -2.86 -4.66
C ARG A 65 20.97 -3.47 -6.06
N PRO A 66 21.81 -4.40 -6.54
CA PRO A 66 21.50 -5.12 -7.77
C PRO A 66 20.29 -6.03 -7.54
N GLY A 67 19.55 -6.29 -8.60
CA GLY A 67 18.35 -7.12 -8.50
C GLY A 67 17.55 -7.15 -9.78
N LEU A 68 16.41 -7.83 -9.71
CA LEU A 68 15.47 -7.95 -10.82
C LEU A 68 14.82 -6.59 -11.11
N SER A 69 14.71 -6.25 -12.40
CA SER A 69 13.86 -5.15 -12.84
C SER A 69 12.38 -5.57 -12.80
N ILE A 70 11.49 -4.60 -12.91
CA ILE A 70 10.04 -4.82 -12.87
C ILE A 70 9.54 -5.74 -14.00
N THR A 71 10.18 -5.72 -15.17
CA THR A 71 9.81 -6.52 -16.34
C THR A 71 10.27 -7.98 -16.27
N HIS A 72 11.24 -8.29 -15.40
CA HIS A 72 11.80 -9.64 -15.25
C HIS A 72 11.21 -10.43 -14.08
N ILE A 73 10.15 -9.93 -13.45
CA ILE A 73 9.48 -10.64 -12.36
C ILE A 73 8.79 -11.92 -12.89
N ARG A 74 8.99 -13.03 -12.18
CA ARG A 74 8.34 -14.30 -12.51
C ARG A 74 6.93 -14.38 -11.90
N PRO A 75 5.98 -15.08 -12.54
CA PRO A 75 4.63 -15.29 -12.00
C PRO A 75 4.58 -15.76 -10.53
N LYS A 76 5.44 -16.72 -10.17
CA LYS A 76 5.54 -17.23 -8.78
C LYS A 76 5.97 -16.14 -7.79
N GLN A 77 6.90 -15.27 -8.19
CA GLN A 77 7.37 -14.15 -7.37
C GLN A 77 6.27 -13.11 -7.16
N ALA A 78 5.50 -12.81 -8.21
CA ALA A 78 4.36 -11.90 -8.11
C ALA A 78 3.28 -12.45 -7.15
N LEU A 79 3.01 -13.76 -7.19
CA LEU A 79 2.08 -14.40 -6.25
C LEU A 79 2.55 -14.29 -4.80
N ILE A 80 3.86 -14.43 -4.53
CA ILE A 80 4.43 -14.22 -3.18
C ILE A 80 4.16 -12.80 -2.68
N ILE A 81 4.35 -11.79 -3.54
CA ILE A 81 4.01 -10.39 -3.19
C ILE A 81 2.52 -10.27 -2.89
N GLY A 82 1.66 -10.90 -3.70
CA GLY A 82 0.21 -10.89 -3.48
C GLY A 82 -0.22 -11.54 -2.17
N CYS A 83 0.37 -12.68 -1.83
CA CYS A 83 0.12 -13.34 -0.54
C CYS A 83 0.62 -12.46 0.61
N ALA A 84 1.77 -11.81 0.48
CA ALA A 84 2.24 -10.86 1.49
C ALA A 84 1.28 -9.67 1.61
N GLN A 85 0.73 -9.15 0.51
CA GLN A 85 -0.22 -8.04 0.51
C GLN A 85 -1.46 -8.29 1.38
N VAL A 86 -1.83 -9.54 1.65
CA VAL A 86 -2.91 -9.90 2.58
C VAL A 86 -2.65 -9.36 3.99
N LEU A 87 -1.39 -9.29 4.43
CA LEU A 87 -1.02 -8.69 5.72
C LEU A 87 -1.39 -7.21 5.80
N ALA A 88 -1.51 -6.53 4.65
CA ALA A 88 -1.94 -5.14 4.59
C ALA A 88 -3.44 -4.95 4.87
N MET A 89 -4.21 -6.02 5.03
CA MET A 89 -5.62 -5.95 5.42
C MET A 89 -5.83 -5.62 6.89
N TRP A 90 -4.78 -5.70 7.72
CA TRP A 90 -4.81 -5.12 9.06
C TRP A 90 -4.75 -3.58 8.93
N PRO A 91 -5.83 -2.85 9.25
CA PRO A 91 -5.86 -1.39 9.18
C PRO A 91 -4.74 -0.75 9.98
N GLY A 92 -4.14 0.31 9.41
CA GLY A 92 -2.91 0.93 9.92
C GLY A 92 -1.64 0.33 9.33
N THR A 93 -1.68 -0.91 8.83
CA THR A 93 -0.55 -1.47 8.07
C THR A 93 -0.40 -0.76 6.73
N SER A 94 0.82 -0.33 6.37
CA SER A 94 1.06 0.17 5.02
C SER A 94 1.01 -0.99 4.05
N ARG A 95 0.05 -0.95 3.13
CA ARG A 95 0.11 -1.84 1.98
C ARG A 95 1.41 -1.67 1.19
N SER A 96 1.79 -0.42 0.88
CA SER A 96 3.01 -0.13 0.13
C SER A 96 4.27 -0.69 0.79
N LEU A 97 4.40 -0.57 2.11
CA LEU A 97 5.47 -1.17 2.90
C LEU A 97 5.51 -2.67 2.70
N VAL A 98 4.38 -3.36 2.93
CA VAL A 98 4.32 -4.83 2.85
C VAL A 98 4.72 -5.31 1.47
N THR A 99 4.18 -4.70 0.42
CA THR A 99 4.48 -5.10 -0.97
C THR A 99 5.90 -4.73 -1.41
N ILE A 100 6.42 -3.57 -0.99
CA ILE A 100 7.82 -3.18 -1.24
C ILE A 100 8.78 -4.15 -0.53
N LEU A 101 8.55 -4.44 0.75
CA LEU A 101 9.42 -5.35 1.50
C LEU A 101 9.37 -6.77 0.94
N ALA A 102 8.18 -7.26 0.54
CA ALA A 102 8.04 -8.55 -0.12
C ALA A 102 8.79 -8.58 -1.46
N ALA A 103 8.64 -7.54 -2.29
CA ALA A 103 9.37 -7.38 -3.55
C ALA A 103 10.89 -7.33 -3.35
N LEU A 104 11.36 -6.65 -2.30
CA LEU A 104 12.78 -6.65 -1.93
C LEU A 104 13.25 -8.03 -1.45
N ALA A 105 12.42 -8.76 -0.69
CA ALA A 105 12.76 -10.08 -0.19
C ALA A 105 12.92 -11.12 -1.33
N ILE A 106 12.16 -10.98 -2.41
CA ILE A 106 12.29 -11.84 -3.61
C ILE A 106 13.41 -11.40 -4.57
N GLY A 107 14.18 -10.35 -4.23
CA GLY A 107 15.37 -9.95 -4.98
C GLY A 107 15.19 -8.84 -6.02
N MET A 108 14.11 -8.05 -5.99
CA MET A 108 13.96 -6.89 -6.89
C MET A 108 14.88 -5.72 -6.50
N THR A 109 15.21 -4.83 -7.43
CA THR A 109 15.83 -3.54 -7.07
C THR A 109 14.85 -2.69 -6.25
N LEU A 110 15.34 -1.71 -5.50
CA LEU A 110 14.46 -0.82 -4.73
C LEU A 110 13.50 -0.04 -5.63
N ALA A 111 14.00 0.49 -6.75
CA ALA A 111 13.18 1.18 -7.73
C ALA A 111 12.07 0.27 -8.29
N ALA A 112 12.43 -0.94 -8.73
CA ALA A 112 11.46 -1.88 -9.28
C ALA A 112 10.42 -2.35 -8.24
N ALA A 113 10.83 -2.55 -6.98
CA ALA A 113 9.93 -2.90 -5.89
C ALA A 113 8.90 -1.79 -5.61
N VAL A 114 9.35 -0.54 -5.61
CA VAL A 114 8.50 0.64 -5.42
C VAL A 114 7.52 0.80 -6.59
N GLU A 115 8.00 0.73 -7.82
CA GLU A 115 7.17 0.79 -9.02
C GLU A 115 6.11 -0.31 -9.06
N PHE A 116 6.51 -1.57 -8.82
CA PHE A 116 5.58 -2.70 -8.78
C PHE A 116 4.53 -2.52 -7.70
N SER A 117 4.94 -2.08 -6.51
CA SER A 117 4.03 -1.79 -5.40
C SER A 117 3.02 -0.69 -5.73
N PHE A 118 3.40 0.34 -6.49
CA PHE A 118 2.49 1.42 -6.90
C PHE A 118 1.55 1.01 -8.03
N LEU A 119 1.99 0.17 -8.96
CA LEU A 119 1.11 -0.37 -10.01
C LEU A 119 0.10 -1.36 -9.44
N LEU A 120 0.55 -2.29 -8.58
CA LEU A 120 -0.34 -3.12 -7.78
C LEU A 120 -1.20 -2.25 -6.87
N GLY A 121 -0.63 -1.13 -6.43
CA GLY A 121 -1.23 0.07 -5.86
C GLY A 121 -2.58 0.40 -6.45
N LEU A 122 -2.48 0.93 -7.65
CA LEU A 122 -3.59 1.36 -8.49
C LEU A 122 -4.64 0.27 -8.69
N MET A 123 -4.22 -0.97 -8.97
CA MET A 123 -5.16 -2.07 -9.20
C MET A 123 -5.96 -2.42 -7.94
N THR A 124 -5.26 -2.60 -6.81
CA THR A 124 -5.89 -3.09 -5.58
C THR A 124 -6.81 -2.04 -4.97
N LEU A 125 -6.34 -0.79 -4.87
CA LEU A 125 -7.15 0.29 -4.31
C LEU A 125 -8.22 0.74 -5.29
N GLY A 126 -7.95 0.74 -6.60
CA GLY A 126 -8.97 1.04 -7.61
C GLY A 126 -10.15 0.07 -7.51
N ALA A 127 -9.88 -1.23 -7.42
CA ALA A 127 -10.92 -2.24 -7.23
C ALA A 127 -11.68 -2.07 -5.90
N ALA A 128 -10.97 -1.83 -4.80
CA ALA A 128 -11.59 -1.60 -3.49
C ALA A 128 -12.46 -0.34 -3.48
N THR A 129 -11.98 0.77 -4.05
CA THR A 129 -12.74 2.02 -4.17
C THR A 129 -13.97 1.84 -5.04
N LEU A 130 -13.87 1.14 -6.18
CA LEU A 130 -15.02 0.86 -7.04
C LEU A 130 -16.08 0.03 -6.30
N TYR A 131 -15.66 -1.02 -5.58
CA TYR A 131 -16.56 -1.83 -4.77
C TYR A 131 -17.25 -0.99 -3.68
N GLU A 132 -16.50 -0.26 -2.87
CA GLU A 132 -17.04 0.54 -1.78
C GLU A 132 -17.93 1.69 -2.29
N THR A 133 -17.60 2.29 -3.44
CA THR A 133 -18.45 3.30 -4.08
C THR A 133 -19.75 2.69 -4.59
N ALA A 134 -19.71 1.47 -5.14
CA ALA A 134 -20.91 0.79 -5.61
C ALA A 134 -21.83 0.37 -4.46
N THR A 135 -21.29 0.02 -3.29
CA THR A 135 -22.07 -0.44 -2.14
C THR A 135 -22.53 0.69 -1.21
N ASN A 136 -21.67 1.69 -0.97
CA ASN A 136 -21.89 2.72 0.04
C ASN A 136 -21.81 4.16 -0.52
N GLY A 137 -21.61 4.33 -1.83
CA GLY A 137 -21.47 5.64 -2.44
C GLY A 137 -22.72 6.52 -2.32
N SER A 138 -23.92 5.94 -2.40
CA SER A 138 -25.17 6.70 -2.20
C SER A 138 -25.22 7.37 -0.84
N THR A 139 -24.83 6.67 0.23
CA THR A 139 -24.78 7.22 1.59
C THR A 139 -23.81 8.41 1.70
N VAL A 140 -22.67 8.36 1.01
CA VAL A 140 -21.71 9.47 0.97
C VAL A 140 -22.30 10.68 0.24
N ILE A 141 -22.97 10.44 -0.90
CA ILE A 141 -23.63 11.50 -1.66
C ILE A 141 -24.80 12.12 -0.88
N ASP A 142 -25.59 11.31 -0.19
CA ASP A 142 -26.71 11.80 0.61
C ASP A 142 -26.23 12.66 1.77
N ALA A 143 -25.09 12.31 2.39
CA ALA A 143 -24.53 13.05 3.53
C ALA A 143 -23.75 14.32 3.12
N TYR A 144 -23.04 14.29 1.99
CA TYR A 144 -22.06 15.33 1.64
C TYR A 144 -22.30 16.00 0.28
N GLY A 145 -23.27 15.53 -0.51
CA GLY A 145 -23.51 15.94 -1.88
C GLY A 145 -22.43 15.48 -2.87
N TRP A 146 -22.65 15.73 -4.16
CA TRP A 146 -21.71 15.34 -5.23
C TRP A 146 -20.42 16.17 -5.26
N LEU A 147 -20.48 17.43 -4.83
CA LEU A 147 -19.36 18.35 -4.98
C LEU A 147 -18.19 17.98 -4.07
N ASN A 148 -18.45 17.62 -2.81
CA ASN A 148 -17.41 17.38 -1.82
C ASN A 148 -16.52 16.17 -2.16
N PRO A 149 -17.07 14.96 -2.48
CA PRO A 149 -16.26 13.83 -2.89
C PRO A 149 -15.52 14.09 -4.20
N LEU A 150 -16.12 14.81 -5.15
CA LEU A 150 -15.49 15.12 -6.43
C LEU A 150 -14.27 16.04 -6.26
N VAL A 151 -14.39 17.10 -5.45
CA VAL A 151 -13.26 17.96 -5.10
C VAL A 151 -12.18 17.14 -4.39
N GLY A 152 -12.57 16.32 -3.41
CA GLY A 152 -11.65 15.41 -2.72
C GLY A 152 -10.91 14.48 -3.67
N LEU A 153 -11.60 13.90 -4.66
CA LEU A 153 -11.01 13.02 -5.67
C LEU A 153 -9.97 13.75 -6.55
N ILE A 154 -10.29 14.96 -7.02
CA ILE A 154 -9.38 15.75 -7.87
C ILE A 154 -8.11 16.11 -7.11
N PHE A 155 -8.25 16.63 -5.88
CA PHE A 155 -7.10 16.99 -5.06
C PHE A 155 -6.29 15.76 -4.64
N ALA A 156 -6.94 14.67 -4.24
CA ALA A 156 -6.27 13.41 -3.92
C ALA A 156 -5.48 12.88 -5.12
N PHE A 157 -6.02 12.94 -6.34
CA PHE A 157 -5.31 12.54 -7.55
C PHE A 157 -4.04 13.37 -7.80
N ILE A 158 -4.15 14.71 -7.75
CA ILE A 158 -3.01 15.61 -7.97
C ILE A 158 -1.92 15.35 -6.94
N PHE A 159 -2.27 15.35 -5.65
CA PHE A 159 -1.29 15.16 -4.58
C PHE A 159 -0.74 13.74 -4.52
N ALA A 160 -1.52 12.71 -4.86
CA ALA A 160 -1.01 11.36 -4.99
C ALA A 160 0.03 11.25 -6.12
N ALA A 161 -0.23 11.83 -7.30
CA ALA A 161 0.72 11.81 -8.41
C ALA A 161 2.04 12.51 -8.04
N LEU A 162 1.96 13.67 -7.36
CA LEU A 162 3.13 14.39 -6.85
C LEU A 162 3.89 13.56 -5.80
N ALA A 163 3.17 12.94 -4.85
CA ALA A 163 3.74 12.14 -3.78
C ALA A 163 4.45 10.88 -4.33
N VAL A 164 3.89 10.20 -5.33
CA VAL A 164 4.53 9.04 -5.96
C VAL A 164 5.85 9.44 -6.63
N LYS A 165 5.83 10.50 -7.46
CA LYS A 165 7.03 11.01 -8.14
C LYS A 165 8.11 11.40 -7.14
N TRP A 166 7.72 12.11 -6.08
CA TRP A 166 8.62 12.49 -5.00
C TRP A 166 9.18 11.25 -4.28
N MET A 167 8.34 10.29 -3.91
CA MET A 167 8.75 9.09 -3.16
C MET A 167 9.73 8.22 -3.96
N VAL A 168 9.49 8.01 -5.25
CA VAL A 168 10.41 7.26 -6.11
C VAL A 168 11.79 7.93 -6.16
N THR A 169 11.81 9.27 -6.33
CA THR A 169 13.05 10.05 -6.36
C THR A 169 13.77 10.04 -4.99
N TRP A 170 13.01 10.16 -3.90
CA TRP A 170 13.53 10.15 -2.54
C TRP A 170 14.25 8.82 -2.24
N LEU A 171 13.62 7.69 -2.58
CA LEU A 171 14.14 6.36 -2.28
C LEU A 171 15.38 5.97 -3.08
N GLN A 172 15.67 6.68 -4.18
CA GLN A 172 16.92 6.52 -4.90
C GLN A 172 18.13 7.10 -4.15
N THR A 173 17.91 8.05 -3.24
CA THR A 173 19.00 8.79 -2.57
C THR A 173 18.96 8.70 -1.05
N ARG A 174 17.83 8.28 -0.47
CA ARG A 174 17.59 8.31 0.98
C ARG A 174 16.93 7.04 1.48
N SER A 175 17.15 6.76 2.75
CA SER A 175 16.65 5.56 3.42
C SER A 175 15.14 5.62 3.70
N LEU A 176 14.51 4.44 3.78
CA LEU A 176 13.13 4.26 4.23
C LEU A 176 12.93 4.58 5.72
N ALA A 177 14.00 4.79 6.49
CA ALA A 177 13.93 5.01 7.94
C ALA A 177 13.02 6.18 8.35
N ILE A 178 12.92 7.23 7.53
CA ILE A 178 12.06 8.38 7.81
C ILE A 178 10.57 7.98 7.98
N PHE A 179 10.09 7.03 7.18
CA PHE A 179 8.72 6.51 7.27
C PHE A 179 8.53 5.62 8.50
N GLY A 180 9.61 5.04 9.04
CA GLY A 180 9.58 4.32 10.31
C GLY A 180 9.38 5.29 11.48
N TRP A 181 10.16 6.37 11.51
CA TRP A 181 10.03 7.40 12.55
C TRP A 181 8.69 8.13 12.52
N GLU A 182 8.20 8.48 11.33
CA GLU A 182 6.90 9.11 11.16
C GLU A 182 5.76 8.24 11.73
N ARG A 183 5.76 6.94 11.43
CA ARG A 183 4.82 5.99 12.03
C ARG A 183 4.87 5.96 13.55
N LEU A 184 6.06 5.88 14.13
CA LEU A 184 6.21 5.83 15.59
C LEU A 184 5.78 7.13 16.25
N ALA A 185 6.04 8.27 15.61
CA ALA A 185 5.60 9.58 16.09
C ALA A 185 4.06 9.66 16.09
N VAL A 186 3.41 9.32 14.98
CA VAL A 186 1.94 9.32 14.88
C VAL A 186 1.34 8.34 15.88
N ALA A 187 1.90 7.14 16.01
CA ALA A 187 1.45 6.17 17.01
C ALA A 187 1.58 6.72 18.44
N SER A 188 2.69 7.38 18.76
CA SER A 188 2.92 7.96 20.09
C SER A 188 1.91 9.07 20.41
N VAL A 189 1.61 9.93 19.44
CA VAL A 189 0.57 10.97 19.59
C VAL A 189 -0.80 10.33 19.80
N SER A 190 -1.17 9.34 18.99
CA SER A 190 -2.46 8.65 19.12
C SER A 190 -2.59 7.90 20.44
N ILE A 191 -1.51 7.32 20.97
CA ILE A 191 -1.49 6.74 22.32
C ILE A 191 -1.78 7.82 23.37
N GLY A 192 -1.13 8.98 23.26
CA GLY A 192 -1.37 10.10 24.18
C GLY A 192 -2.84 10.57 24.16
N LEU A 193 -3.44 10.70 22.97
CA LEU A 193 -4.85 11.08 22.82
C LEU A 193 -5.80 10.02 23.37
N LEU A 194 -5.49 8.73 23.17
CA LEU A 194 -6.27 7.62 23.70
C LEU A 194 -6.24 7.58 25.23
N ILE A 195 -5.06 7.78 25.83
CA ILE A 195 -4.91 7.87 27.31
C ILE A 195 -5.65 9.09 27.87
N ALA A 196 -5.67 10.20 27.13
CA ALA A 196 -6.42 11.40 27.50
C ALA A 196 -7.94 11.27 27.30
N GLY A 197 -8.43 10.16 26.74
CA GLY A 197 -9.86 9.93 26.45
C GLY A 197 -10.42 10.84 25.36
N THR A 198 -9.57 11.39 24.49
CA THR A 198 -9.99 12.25 23.37
C THR A 198 -10.44 11.43 22.15
N ILE A 199 -9.87 10.24 21.98
CA ILE A 199 -10.21 9.24 20.97
C ILE A 199 -10.35 7.86 21.59
#